data_AF-A0A8S3T537-F1
#
_entry.id   AF-A0A8S3T537-F1
#
_cell.length_a   1.000
_cell.length_b   1.000
_cell.length_c   1.000
_cell.angle_alpha   90.00
_cell.angle_beta   90.00
_cell.angle_gamma   90.00
#
_symmetry.space_group_name_H-M   'P 1'
#
loop_
_entity.id
_entity.type
_entity.pdbx_description
1 polymer ?
#
loop_
_entity_poly.entity_id
_entity_poly.type
_entity_poly.pdbx_seq_one_letter_code
_entity_poly.pdbx_strand_id
1 'polypeptide(L)'
;MEAKSYQTTGSTRALWSENTIDVDSTSMIECALLCLSNQQCCFASFCTNTSTCRIDTSETCCINTENVDGWRTIRRNIYLPITSTRSISIGNSMYAIIEEGATWQKANESCKCLGGKLLELETSEENEFIKDEVRTLNTGVEGYWVGGYNFNHDHDMEWLSKPNQLMPFSNMESGEPNYPAFQPCMMIFRDFDFRWGDHYCSSQLSYICEFQYQ
;
A
#
# COMPACT_ATOMS: atom_id res chain seq x y z
N MET A 1 -19.98 -28.35 -2.04
CA MET A 1 -19.74 -28.11 -3.48
C MET A 1 -18.36 -28.64 -3.78
N GLU A 2 -18.26 -29.53 -4.77
CA GLU A 2 -17.09 -30.38 -5.02
C GLU A 2 -15.91 -29.56 -5.55
N ALA A 3 -14.73 -29.76 -4.94
CA ALA A 3 -13.46 -29.23 -5.45
C ALA A 3 -13.09 -29.97 -6.73
N LYS A 4 -13.02 -29.26 -7.86
CA LYS A 4 -12.50 -29.82 -9.12
C LYS A 4 -10.98 -29.66 -9.16
N SER A 5 -10.26 -30.76 -9.16
CA SER A 5 -8.83 -30.77 -9.47
C SER A 5 -8.63 -30.68 -10.98
N TYR A 6 -8.00 -29.60 -11.45
CA TYR A 6 -7.58 -29.47 -12.84
C TYR A 6 -6.10 -29.84 -12.96
N GLN A 7 -5.81 -30.95 -13.63
CA GLN A 7 -4.44 -31.29 -14.05
C GLN A 7 -4.15 -30.57 -15.38
N THR A 8 -3.26 -29.58 -15.37
CA THR A 8 -2.74 -28.96 -16.60
C THR A 8 -1.41 -29.59 -16.98
N THR A 9 -1.38 -30.22 -18.15
CA THR A 9 -0.17 -30.73 -18.81
C THR A 9 0.56 -29.60 -19.54
N GLY A 10 1.83 -29.33 -19.17
CA GLY A 10 2.75 -28.55 -20.01
C GLY A 10 3.46 -27.39 -19.29
N SER A 11 4.75 -27.58 -18.99
CA SER A 11 5.83 -26.58 -19.02
C SER A 11 5.55 -25.17 -18.45
N THR A 12 5.27 -25.08 -17.15
CA THR A 12 5.74 -24.06 -16.17
C THR A 12 5.00 -24.37 -14.88
N ARG A 13 5.63 -25.15 -13.99
CA ARG A 13 4.98 -25.59 -12.76
C ARG A 13 4.99 -24.43 -11.77
N ALA A 14 3.96 -23.59 -11.80
CA ALA A 14 3.65 -22.70 -10.69
C ALA A 14 3.44 -23.58 -9.44
N LEU A 15 4.34 -23.46 -8.46
CA LEU A 15 4.23 -24.16 -7.19
C LEU A 15 3.24 -23.39 -6.30
N TRP A 16 1.95 -23.54 -6.57
CA TRP A 16 0.90 -23.08 -5.67
C TRP A 16 0.94 -23.90 -4.38
N SER A 17 0.59 -23.29 -3.25
CA SER A 17 0.45 -24.05 -2.00
C SER A 17 -0.69 -25.07 -2.11
N GLU A 18 -0.64 -26.13 -1.30
CA GLU A 18 -1.70 -27.16 -1.28
C GLU A 18 -3.04 -26.63 -0.72
N ASN A 19 -3.05 -25.42 -0.13
CA ASN A 19 -4.21 -24.80 0.49
C ASN A 19 -4.69 -23.59 -0.32
N THR A 20 -5.24 -23.85 -1.51
CA THR A 20 -5.83 -22.80 -2.38
C THR A 20 -7.32 -23.03 -2.59
N ILE A 21 -8.08 -21.94 -2.68
CA ILE A 21 -9.52 -21.92 -2.95
C ILE A 21 -9.76 -21.05 -4.18
N ASP A 22 -10.32 -21.64 -5.24
CA ASP A 22 -10.78 -20.89 -6.41
C ASP A 22 -12.24 -20.45 -6.21
N VAL A 23 -12.50 -19.17 -6.41
CA VAL A 23 -13.83 -18.56 -6.34
C VAL A 23 -14.07 -17.71 -7.58
N ASP A 24 -15.30 -17.74 -8.10
CA ASP A 24 -15.70 -16.83 -9.17
C ASP A 24 -15.71 -15.40 -8.63
N SER A 25 -15.14 -14.45 -9.37
CA SER A 25 -15.17 -13.04 -9.01
C SER A 25 -15.29 -12.18 -10.27
N THR A 26 -16.05 -11.10 -10.19
CA THR A 26 -16.28 -10.22 -11.34
C THR A 26 -15.16 -9.21 -11.56
N SER A 27 -14.24 -9.06 -10.61
CA SER A 27 -13.14 -8.12 -10.71
C SER A 27 -11.97 -8.45 -9.78
N MET A 28 -10.82 -7.84 -10.07
CA MET A 28 -9.64 -7.87 -9.21
C MET A 28 -9.92 -7.27 -7.81
N ILE A 29 -10.77 -6.24 -7.74
CA ILE A 29 -11.19 -5.61 -6.48
C ILE A 29 -12.01 -6.59 -5.65
N GLU A 30 -12.96 -7.28 -6.27
CA GLU A 30 -13.74 -8.31 -5.57
C GLU A 30 -12.85 -9.45 -5.07
N CYS A 31 -11.87 -9.89 -5.87
CA CYS A 31 -10.89 -10.88 -5.44
C CYS A 31 -10.06 -10.42 -4.23
N ALA A 32 -9.63 -9.16 -4.21
CA ALA A 32 -8.96 -8.56 -3.07
C ALA A 32 -9.85 -8.57 -1.82
N LEU A 33 -11.10 -8.13 -1.96
CA LEU A 33 -12.07 -8.09 -0.86
C LEU A 33 -12.37 -9.48 -0.29
N LEU A 34 -12.45 -10.51 -1.14
CA LEU A 34 -12.64 -11.90 -0.70
C LEU A 34 -11.47 -12.39 0.16
N CYS A 35 -10.23 -12.10 -0.26
CA CYS A 35 -9.05 -12.40 0.55
C CYS A 35 -9.03 -11.60 1.87
N LEU A 36 -9.38 -10.32 1.83
CA LEU A 36 -9.45 -9.45 3.01
C LEU A 36 -10.52 -9.92 4.01
N SER A 37 -11.64 -10.47 3.54
CA SER A 37 -12.71 -11.00 4.39
C SER A 37 -12.40 -12.36 5.02
N ASN A 38 -11.45 -13.10 4.46
CA ASN A 38 -11.07 -14.42 4.94
C ASN A 38 -9.85 -14.32 5.85
N GLN A 39 -10.01 -14.53 7.16
CA GLN A 39 -8.91 -14.42 8.13
C GLN A 39 -7.72 -15.37 7.89
N GLN A 40 -7.92 -16.44 7.12
CA GLN A 40 -6.88 -17.41 6.76
C GLN A 40 -6.21 -17.14 5.42
N CYS A 41 -6.71 -16.19 4.60
CA CYS A 41 -6.05 -15.83 3.35
C CYS A 41 -4.59 -15.37 3.58
N CYS A 42 -3.69 -15.62 2.66
CA CYS A 42 -2.30 -15.19 2.68
C CYS A 42 -1.98 -14.36 1.42
N PHE A 43 -2.62 -14.64 0.31
CA PHE A 43 -2.69 -13.77 -0.85
C PHE A 43 -3.85 -14.24 -1.71
N ALA A 44 -4.33 -13.39 -2.60
CA ALA A 44 -5.21 -13.83 -3.67
C ALA A 44 -4.68 -13.42 -5.03
N SER A 45 -4.94 -14.20 -6.06
CA SER A 45 -4.57 -13.84 -7.43
C SER A 45 -5.83 -13.82 -8.29
N PHE A 46 -6.00 -12.79 -9.12
CA PHE A 46 -7.13 -12.68 -10.05
C PHE A 46 -6.67 -12.98 -11.48
N CYS A 47 -7.37 -13.90 -12.16
CA CYS A 47 -7.16 -14.20 -13.56
C CYS A 47 -8.14 -13.42 -14.44
N THR A 48 -7.63 -12.48 -15.24
CA THR A 48 -8.47 -11.61 -16.09
C THR A 48 -9.12 -12.36 -17.25
N ASN A 49 -8.54 -13.48 -17.69
CA ASN A 49 -9.05 -14.25 -18.82
C ASN A 49 -10.24 -15.13 -18.43
N THR A 50 -10.27 -15.60 -17.18
CA THR A 50 -11.30 -16.54 -16.69
C THR A 50 -12.20 -15.95 -15.63
N SER A 51 -11.96 -14.71 -15.17
CA SER A 51 -12.65 -14.09 -14.04
C SER A 51 -12.56 -14.93 -12.76
N THR A 52 -11.44 -15.60 -12.56
CA THR A 52 -11.22 -16.50 -11.41
C THR A 52 -10.37 -15.79 -10.37
N CYS A 53 -10.83 -15.78 -9.12
CA CYS A 53 -10.02 -15.41 -7.98
C CYS A 53 -9.49 -16.67 -7.29
N ARG A 54 -8.19 -16.74 -7.05
CA ARG A 54 -7.54 -17.81 -6.30
C ARG A 54 -7.07 -17.26 -4.97
N ILE A 55 -7.61 -17.76 -3.88
CA ILE A 55 -7.28 -17.39 -2.50
C ILE A 55 -6.32 -18.46 -1.95
N ASP A 56 -5.13 -18.08 -1.53
CA ASP A 56 -4.18 -18.96 -0.83
C ASP A 56 -4.40 -18.83 0.68
N THR A 57 -4.54 -19.93 1.41
CA THR A 57 -4.72 -19.93 2.88
C THR A 57 -3.61 -20.67 3.62
N SER A 58 -2.41 -20.76 3.03
CA SER A 58 -1.28 -21.47 3.65
C SER A 58 -0.71 -20.74 4.87
N GLU A 59 -0.23 -21.51 5.85
CA GLU A 59 0.36 -21.00 7.11
C GLU A 59 1.67 -20.23 6.87
N THR A 60 2.38 -20.53 5.78
CA THR A 60 3.60 -19.83 5.36
C THR A 60 3.30 -18.87 4.21
N CYS A 61 3.06 -17.59 4.53
CA CYS A 61 3.15 -16.56 3.51
C CYS A 61 4.57 -16.42 3.00
N CYS A 62 4.67 -16.19 1.69
CA CYS A 62 5.88 -16.03 0.91
C CYS A 62 6.46 -17.34 0.37
N ILE A 63 5.83 -17.90 -0.66
CA ILE A 63 6.58 -18.65 -1.67
C ILE A 63 6.35 -17.94 -3.01
N ASN A 64 7.45 -17.64 -3.69
CA ASN A 64 7.54 -16.90 -4.94
C ASN A 64 6.41 -17.26 -5.92
N THR A 65 5.42 -16.38 -6.07
CA THR A 65 4.57 -16.39 -7.26
C THR A 65 5.36 -15.65 -8.34
N GLU A 66 6.15 -16.38 -9.12
CA GLU A 66 6.58 -15.87 -10.43
C GLU A 66 5.33 -15.46 -11.22
N ASN A 67 5.43 -14.38 -12.01
CA ASN A 67 4.36 -13.92 -12.89
C ASN A 67 3.88 -15.08 -13.77
N VAL A 68 2.74 -15.68 -13.44
CA VAL A 68 2.06 -16.63 -14.32
C VAL A 68 1.23 -15.80 -15.29
N ASP A 69 1.41 -16.02 -16.59
CA ASP A 69 0.69 -15.29 -17.63
C ASP A 69 -0.82 -15.27 -17.34
N GLY A 70 -1.39 -14.06 -17.30
CA GLY A 70 -2.81 -13.83 -17.07
C GLY A 70 -3.26 -13.76 -15.60
N TRP A 71 -2.37 -13.92 -14.62
CA TRP A 71 -2.68 -13.77 -13.19
C TRP A 71 -2.07 -12.50 -12.60
N ARG A 72 -2.89 -11.72 -11.88
CA ARG A 72 -2.46 -10.59 -11.06
C ARG A 72 -2.49 -11.00 -9.60
N THR A 73 -1.33 -11.10 -8.95
CA THR A 73 -1.23 -11.49 -7.53
C THR A 73 -1.42 -10.28 -6.62
N ILE A 74 -2.27 -10.45 -5.61
CA ILE A 74 -2.63 -9.51 -4.55
C ILE A 74 -2.12 -10.15 -3.24
N ARG A 75 -0.98 -9.69 -2.72
CA ARG A 75 -0.40 -10.28 -1.51
C ARG A 75 -1.12 -9.76 -0.27
N ARG A 76 -1.62 -10.65 0.60
CA ARG A 76 -1.99 -10.27 1.96
C ARG A 76 -0.67 -10.19 2.75
N ASN A 77 -0.42 -9.09 3.43
CA ASN A 77 0.63 -9.10 4.44
C ASN A 77 0.13 -9.97 5.61
N ILE A 78 0.72 -11.15 5.84
CA ILE A 78 0.49 -11.97 7.04
C ILE A 78 0.95 -11.26 8.34
N TYR A 79 1.60 -10.10 8.23
CA TYR A 79 1.95 -9.27 9.38
C TYR A 79 0.95 -8.18 9.71
N LEU A 80 -0.03 -7.85 8.85
CA LEU A 80 -1.01 -6.81 9.17
C LEU A 80 -2.29 -7.44 9.72
N PRO A 81 -2.55 -7.45 11.04
CA PRO A 81 -3.92 -7.56 11.54
C PRO A 81 -4.71 -6.36 11.01
N ILE A 82 -5.42 -6.53 9.89
CA ILE A 82 -6.36 -5.53 9.37
C ILE A 82 -7.58 -5.48 10.28
N THR A 83 -7.42 -4.84 11.43
CA THR A 83 -8.55 -4.44 12.28
C THR A 83 -8.93 -2.98 12.04
N SER A 84 -8.13 -2.19 11.31
CA SER A 84 -8.53 -0.84 10.87
C SER A 84 -7.82 -0.38 9.58
N THR A 85 -8.37 -0.76 8.43
CA THR A 85 -8.05 -0.10 7.15
C THR A 85 -9.31 0.59 6.66
N ARG A 86 -9.22 1.90 6.43
CA ARG A 86 -10.27 2.68 5.77
C ARG A 86 -9.78 3.12 4.40
N SER A 87 -10.59 2.88 3.38
CA SER A 87 -10.38 3.42 2.04
C SER A 87 -11.21 4.69 1.82
N ILE A 88 -10.59 5.68 1.21
CA ILE A 88 -11.18 6.97 0.83
C ILE A 88 -10.77 7.28 -0.62
N SER A 89 -11.55 8.05 -1.37
CA SER A 89 -11.23 8.36 -2.77
C SER A 89 -11.58 9.79 -3.14
N ILE A 90 -10.77 10.37 -4.02
CA ILE A 90 -11.02 11.67 -4.67
C ILE A 90 -10.52 11.59 -6.11
N GLY A 91 -11.31 12.07 -7.07
CA GLY A 91 -10.98 11.97 -8.49
C GLY A 91 -10.69 10.52 -8.93
N ASN A 92 -9.51 10.32 -9.54
CA ASN A 92 -9.03 9.01 -10.01
C ASN A 92 -8.08 8.32 -9.02
N SER A 93 -8.03 8.79 -7.78
CA SER A 93 -7.16 8.24 -6.74
C SER A 93 -7.97 7.60 -5.62
N MET A 94 -7.51 6.45 -5.13
CA MET A 94 -7.97 5.80 -3.93
C MET A 94 -6.83 5.77 -2.92
N TYR A 95 -7.14 5.98 -1.64
CA TYR A 95 -6.17 5.97 -0.57
C TYR A 95 -6.57 4.98 0.51
N ALA A 96 -5.60 4.25 1.04
CA ALA A 96 -5.78 3.35 2.17
C ALA A 96 -4.92 3.83 3.33
N ILE A 97 -5.57 4.10 4.47
CA ILE A 97 -4.89 4.46 5.72
C ILE A 97 -4.62 3.17 6.49
N ILE A 98 -3.34 2.90 6.76
CA ILE A 98 -2.88 1.74 7.51
C ILE A 98 -2.37 2.24 8.86
N GLU A 99 -3.10 1.92 9.93
CA GLU A 99 -2.77 2.40 11.28
C GLU A 99 -1.59 1.66 11.93
N GLU A 100 -1.23 0.48 11.42
CA GLU A 100 -0.10 -0.28 11.96
C GLU A 100 1.24 0.43 11.72
N GLY A 101 2.03 0.52 12.80
CA GLY A 101 3.35 1.11 12.76
C GLY A 101 4.33 0.30 11.90
N ALA A 102 4.94 0.97 10.93
CA ALA A 102 6.01 0.41 10.11
C ALA A 102 7.16 1.41 9.95
N THR A 103 8.36 0.92 9.65
CA THR A 103 9.43 1.78 9.11
C THR A 103 9.01 2.31 7.75
N TRP A 104 9.55 3.45 7.34
CA TRP A 104 9.22 4.05 6.05
C TRP A 104 9.47 3.08 4.87
N GLN A 105 10.59 2.34 4.92
CA GLN A 105 10.90 1.33 3.91
C GLN A 105 9.85 0.21 3.87
N LYS A 106 9.44 -0.32 5.04
CA LYS A 106 8.41 -1.36 5.11
C LYS A 106 7.05 -0.85 4.66
N ALA A 107 6.72 0.40 4.97
CA ALA A 107 5.50 1.05 4.50
C ALA A 107 5.49 1.17 2.97
N ASN A 108 6.61 1.58 2.36
CA ASN A 108 6.77 1.63 0.90
C ASN A 108 6.61 0.25 0.25
N GLU A 109 7.28 -0.77 0.79
CA GLU A 109 7.14 -2.16 0.34
C GLU A 109 5.70 -2.66 0.48
N SER A 110 5.03 -2.34 1.59
CA SER A 110 3.63 -2.67 1.84
C SER A 110 2.70 -2.08 0.79
N CYS A 111 2.79 -0.77 0.51
CA CYS A 111 1.95 -0.12 -0.50
C CYS A 111 2.20 -0.69 -1.91
N LYS A 112 3.46 -0.96 -2.27
CA LYS A 112 3.80 -1.63 -3.55
C LYS A 112 3.21 -3.03 -3.64
N CYS A 113 3.26 -3.80 -2.56
CA CYS A 113 2.65 -5.13 -2.50
C CYS A 113 1.13 -5.11 -2.65
N LEU A 114 0.46 -4.06 -2.19
CA LEU A 114 -0.97 -3.84 -2.38
C LEU A 114 -1.33 -3.38 -3.80
N GLY A 115 -0.33 -3.12 -4.66
CA GLY A 115 -0.54 -2.62 -6.02
C GLY A 115 -0.62 -1.08 -6.11
N GLY A 116 -0.20 -0.38 -5.07
CA GLY A 116 -0.15 1.08 -5.00
C GLY A 116 1.26 1.61 -4.76
N LYS A 117 1.33 2.84 -4.27
CA LYS A 117 2.56 3.51 -3.81
C LYS A 117 2.28 4.18 -2.46
N LEU A 118 3.31 4.60 -1.74
CA LEU A 118 3.08 5.55 -0.65
C LEU A 118 2.43 6.82 -1.21
N LEU A 119 1.56 7.45 -0.42
CA LEU A 119 0.85 8.66 -0.79
C LEU A 119 1.81 9.76 -1.29
N GLU A 120 1.51 10.34 -2.45
CA GLU A 120 2.21 11.50 -2.98
C GLU A 120 1.19 12.62 -3.21
N LEU A 121 1.31 13.71 -2.46
CA LEU A 121 0.33 14.81 -2.45
C LEU A 121 0.72 15.87 -3.49
N GLU A 122 0.21 15.73 -4.71
CA GLU A 122 0.65 16.56 -5.85
C GLU A 122 -0.19 17.83 -6.02
N THR A 123 -1.30 17.92 -5.31
CA THR A 123 -2.21 19.06 -5.37
C THR A 123 -2.66 19.49 -3.97
N SER A 124 -3.06 20.76 -3.83
CA SER A 124 -3.68 21.27 -2.61
C SER A 124 -5.00 20.59 -2.28
N GLU A 125 -5.76 20.17 -3.30
CA GLU A 125 -7.05 19.50 -3.13
C GLU A 125 -6.87 18.12 -2.48
N GLU A 126 -5.92 17.33 -2.98
CA GLU A 126 -5.57 16.05 -2.36
C GLU A 126 -5.04 16.23 -0.94
N ASN A 127 -4.22 17.25 -0.70
CA ASN A 127 -3.68 17.53 0.63
C ASN A 127 -4.79 17.84 1.64
N GLU A 128 -5.69 18.78 1.32
CA GLU A 128 -6.78 19.11 2.24
C GLU A 128 -7.75 17.94 2.43
N PHE A 129 -8.04 17.17 1.39
CA PHE A 129 -8.85 15.96 1.50
C PHE A 129 -8.23 14.95 2.47
N ILE A 130 -6.94 14.61 2.31
CA ILE A 130 -6.26 13.69 3.22
C ILE A 130 -6.22 14.26 4.64
N LYS A 131 -5.91 15.55 4.81
CA LYS A 131 -5.90 16.22 6.13
C LYS A 131 -7.24 16.06 6.85
N ASP A 132 -8.34 16.33 6.18
CA ASP A 132 -9.68 16.23 6.76
C ASP A 132 -10.05 14.80 7.14
N GLU A 133 -9.67 13.83 6.32
CA GLU A 133 -9.93 12.43 6.58
C GLU A 133 -9.12 11.90 7.77
N VAL A 134 -7.81 12.18 7.85
CA VAL A 134 -6.99 11.76 9.00
C VAL A 134 -7.34 12.51 10.27
N ARG A 135 -7.75 13.79 10.17
CA ARG A 135 -8.27 14.57 11.30
C ARG A 135 -9.55 13.96 11.85
N THR A 136 -10.46 13.54 10.98
CA THR A 136 -11.74 12.92 11.35
C THR A 136 -11.53 11.57 12.03
N LEU A 137 -10.55 10.78 11.58
CA LEU A 137 -10.22 9.51 12.23
C LEU A 137 -9.74 9.69 13.67
N ASN A 138 -8.97 10.75 13.95
CA ASN A 138 -8.49 11.11 15.29
C ASN A 138 -7.93 9.90 16.08
N THR A 139 -7.11 9.08 15.43
CA THR A 139 -6.59 7.81 15.99
C THR A 139 -5.58 8.01 17.11
N GLY A 140 -5.11 9.24 17.32
CA GLY A 140 -4.10 9.57 18.32
C GLY A 140 -2.68 9.17 17.92
N VAL A 141 -2.46 8.73 16.67
CA VAL A 141 -1.11 8.43 16.14
C VAL A 141 -0.28 9.70 15.97
N GLU A 142 1.04 9.55 16.00
CA GLU A 142 1.99 10.66 15.81
C GLU A 142 1.89 11.29 14.41
N GLY A 143 1.65 10.46 13.40
CA GLY A 143 1.52 10.91 12.02
C GLY A 143 1.57 9.74 11.04
N TYR A 144 1.76 10.08 9.76
CA TYR A 144 1.65 9.12 8.67
C TYR A 144 2.82 9.21 7.71
N TRP A 145 3.44 8.08 7.36
CA TRP A 145 4.41 8.05 6.27
C TRP A 145 3.75 8.37 4.92
N VAL A 146 4.49 9.14 4.11
CA VAL A 146 4.17 9.49 2.73
C VAL A 146 5.36 9.24 1.82
N GLY A 147 5.17 9.30 0.51
CA GLY A 147 6.16 8.94 -0.51
C GLY A 147 7.27 9.95 -0.72
N GLY A 148 7.42 10.94 0.17
CA GLY A 148 8.50 11.92 0.07
C GLY A 148 9.81 11.37 0.62
N TYR A 149 10.88 11.60 -0.12
CA TYR A 149 12.23 11.23 0.28
C TYR A 149 13.23 12.30 -0.15
N ASN A 150 14.26 12.51 0.67
CA ASN A 150 15.35 13.40 0.35
C ASN A 150 16.52 12.60 -0.25
N PHE A 151 16.63 12.59 -1.58
CA PHE A 151 17.66 11.81 -2.28
C PHE A 151 19.05 12.44 -2.21
N ASN A 152 19.12 13.77 -2.13
CA ASN A 152 20.37 14.52 -2.25
C ASN A 152 20.96 14.94 -0.88
N HIS A 153 20.24 14.66 0.20
CA HIS A 153 20.53 15.13 1.56
C HIS A 153 20.66 16.66 1.67
N ASP A 154 19.88 17.39 0.87
CA ASP A 154 19.77 18.85 0.86
C ASP A 154 18.41 19.29 1.43
N HIS A 155 17.97 20.53 1.23
CA HIS A 155 16.67 20.99 1.77
C HIS A 155 15.47 20.69 0.86
N ASP A 156 15.66 19.93 -0.22
CA ASP A 156 14.62 19.65 -1.21
C ASP A 156 14.13 18.20 -1.10
N MET A 157 12.84 18.05 -0.84
CA MET A 157 12.18 16.75 -0.83
C MET A 157 11.62 16.41 -2.21
N GLU A 158 11.61 15.13 -2.53
CA GLU A 158 11.14 14.64 -3.82
C GLU A 158 10.15 13.49 -3.63
N TRP A 159 9.20 13.37 -4.55
CA TRP A 159 8.32 12.20 -4.59
C TRP A 159 9.06 10.99 -5.14
N LEU A 160 8.88 9.82 -4.52
CA LEU A 160 9.46 8.55 -4.96
C LEU A 160 9.19 8.24 -6.45
N SER A 161 8.03 8.63 -6.97
CA SER A 161 7.67 8.43 -8.38
C SER A 161 8.33 9.42 -9.34
N LYS A 162 8.86 10.54 -8.84
CA LYS A 162 9.41 11.66 -9.63
C LYS A 162 10.75 12.13 -9.06
N PRO A 163 11.78 11.27 -9.01
CA PRO A 163 13.10 11.67 -8.53
C PRO A 163 13.72 12.74 -9.45
N ASN A 164 14.46 13.67 -8.87
CA ASN A 164 15.07 14.87 -9.46
C ASN A 164 14.06 15.84 -10.10
N GLN A 165 12.81 15.85 -9.63
CA GLN A 165 11.80 16.80 -10.06
C GLN A 165 11.30 17.63 -8.88
N LEU A 166 11.06 18.92 -9.13
CA LEU A 166 10.43 19.79 -8.15
C LEU A 166 9.01 19.31 -7.85
N MET A 167 8.66 19.26 -6.57
CA MET A 167 7.29 18.95 -6.16
C MET A 167 6.34 20.05 -6.69
N PRO A 168 5.25 19.68 -7.39
CA PRO A 168 4.31 20.66 -7.95
C PRO A 168 3.52 21.41 -6.88
N PHE A 169 3.47 20.86 -5.66
CA PHE A 169 2.79 21.40 -4.50
C PHE A 169 3.59 21.03 -3.25
N SER A 170 3.60 21.91 -2.25
CA SER A 170 4.24 21.66 -0.97
C SER A 170 3.38 22.20 0.18
N ASN A 171 3.16 21.36 1.19
CA ASN A 171 2.56 21.73 2.47
C ASN A 171 3.51 21.38 3.63
N MET A 172 4.81 21.58 3.41
CA MET A 172 5.83 21.50 4.46
C MET A 172 5.54 22.46 5.61
N GLU A 173 5.80 22.02 6.84
CA GLU A 173 5.80 22.90 8.01
C GLU A 173 6.94 23.90 7.95
N SER A 174 6.73 25.08 8.55
CA SER A 174 7.73 26.12 8.59
C SER A 174 8.99 25.64 9.32
N GLY A 175 10.11 25.60 8.60
CA GLY A 175 11.39 25.14 9.13
C GLY A 175 11.74 23.71 8.73
N GLU A 176 10.83 22.99 8.06
CA GLU A 176 11.10 21.68 7.49
C GLU A 176 11.45 21.76 5.99
N PRO A 177 12.31 20.85 5.47
CA PRO A 177 13.04 19.84 6.23
C PRO A 177 14.25 20.41 6.98
N ASN A 178 14.45 19.99 8.23
CA ASN A 178 15.45 20.56 9.15
C ASN A 178 16.72 19.70 9.33
N TYR A 179 16.65 18.38 9.18
CA TYR A 179 17.76 17.44 9.33
C TYR A 179 17.79 16.36 8.22
N PRO A 180 17.74 16.73 6.93
CA PRO A 180 17.56 15.81 5.80
C PRO A 180 18.70 14.78 5.63
N ALA A 181 19.90 15.10 6.11
CA ALA A 181 21.03 14.16 6.13
C ALA A 181 20.85 13.00 7.12
N PHE A 182 19.99 13.17 8.14
CA PHE A 182 19.73 12.19 9.20
C PHE A 182 18.29 11.65 9.19
N GLN A 183 17.37 12.38 8.54
CA GLN A 183 15.95 12.10 8.50
C GLN A 183 15.41 12.16 7.05
N PRO A 184 15.91 11.38 6.07
CA PRO A 184 15.53 11.60 4.67
C PRO A 184 14.09 11.17 4.32
N CYS A 185 13.27 10.71 5.27
CA CYS A 185 11.93 10.20 5.02
C CYS A 185 10.86 11.21 5.44
N MET A 186 9.87 11.44 4.58
CA MET A 186 8.82 12.43 4.85
C MET A 186 7.58 11.80 5.51
N MET A 187 7.02 12.51 6.48
CA MET A 187 5.73 12.18 7.09
C MET A 187 4.79 13.38 7.16
N ILE A 188 3.51 13.11 7.37
CA ILE A 188 2.50 14.07 7.81
C ILE A 188 2.46 14.07 9.34
N PHE A 189 2.69 15.21 9.98
CA PHE A 189 2.71 15.35 11.44
C PHE A 189 1.35 15.75 12.00
N ARG A 190 0.81 14.96 12.93
CA ARG A 190 -0.46 15.31 13.60
C ARG A 190 -0.37 16.65 14.34
N ASP A 191 0.73 16.87 15.05
CA ASP A 191 0.91 18.07 15.90
C ASP A 191 1.24 19.34 15.09
N PHE A 192 1.57 19.21 13.80
CA PHE A 192 1.78 20.34 12.87
C PHE A 192 0.56 20.60 11.98
N ASP A 193 -0.65 20.40 12.51
CA ASP A 193 -1.89 20.49 11.73
C ASP A 193 -1.83 19.68 10.41
N PHE A 194 -1.26 18.47 10.49
CA PHE A 194 -1.09 17.57 9.35
C PHE A 194 -0.29 18.19 8.18
N ARG A 195 0.68 19.05 8.49
CA ARG A 195 1.73 19.46 7.55
C ARG A 195 2.86 18.44 7.48
N TRP A 196 3.70 18.57 6.45
CA TRP A 196 4.75 17.61 6.15
C TRP A 196 6.08 18.02 6.78
N GLY A 197 6.96 17.05 6.98
CA GLY A 197 8.35 17.30 7.35
C GLY A 197 9.18 16.02 7.28
N ASP A 198 10.49 16.14 7.47
CA ASP A 198 11.39 15.00 7.60
C ASP A 198 11.26 14.28 8.94
N HIS A 199 11.53 12.98 8.92
CA HIS A 199 11.62 12.16 10.11
C HIS A 199 12.60 10.98 9.95
N TYR A 200 13.00 10.40 11.08
CA TYR A 200 13.84 9.21 11.11
C TYR A 200 13.12 8.03 10.44
N CYS A 201 13.64 7.55 9.32
CA CYS A 201 13.07 6.44 8.54
C CYS A 201 12.83 5.13 9.33
N SER A 202 13.54 4.96 10.45
CA SER A 202 13.43 3.79 11.34
C SER A 202 12.26 3.86 12.31
N SER A 203 11.58 5.00 12.43
CA SER A 203 10.39 5.16 13.28
C SER A 203 9.25 4.26 12.82
N GLN A 204 8.45 3.78 13.78
CA GLN A 204 7.27 2.97 13.52
C GLN A 204 6.05 3.88 13.46
N LEU A 205 5.62 4.25 12.25
CA LEU A 205 4.47 5.13 12.05
C LEU A 205 3.41 4.43 11.20
N SER A 206 2.15 4.84 11.39
CA SER A 206 1.07 4.58 10.44
C SER A 206 1.45 5.15 9.07
N TYR A 207 0.77 4.72 8.01
CA TYR A 207 1.13 5.13 6.66
C TYR A 207 -0.07 5.13 5.73
N ILE A 208 0.04 5.89 4.63
CA ILE A 208 -1.04 6.02 3.65
C ILE A 208 -0.54 5.51 2.31
N CYS A 209 -1.27 4.56 1.73
CA CYS A 209 -1.06 4.10 0.37
C CYS A 209 -2.01 4.80 -0.59
N GLU A 210 -1.53 5.09 -1.80
CA GLU A 210 -2.29 5.65 -2.92
C GLU A 210 -2.34 4.66 -4.08
N PHE A 211 -3.51 4.57 -4.71
CA PHE A 211 -3.81 3.72 -5.86
C PHE A 211 -4.49 4.57 -6.92
N GLN A 212 -4.18 4.34 -8.20
CA GLN A 212 -4.87 4.98 -9.32
C GLN A 212 -5.94 4.05 -9.90
N TYR A 213 -7.12 4.59 -10.21
CA TYR A 213 -8.09 3.90 -11.04
C TYR A 213 -7.51 3.75 -12.46
N GLN A 214 -7.40 2.51 -12.95
CA GLN A 214 -7.07 2.19 -14.35
C GLN A 214 -8.30 2.25 -15.24
#